data_AF-A0A0R3UMG5-F1
#
_entry.id   AF-A0A0R3UMG5-F1
#
_cell.length_a   1.000
_cell.length_b   1.000
_cell.length_c   1.000
_cell.angle_alpha   90.00
_cell.angle_beta   90.00
_cell.angle_gamma   90.00
#
_symmetry.space_group_name_H-M   'P 1'
#
loop_
_entity.id
_entity.type
_entity.pdbx_description
1 polymer ?
#
loop_
_entity_poly.entity_id
_entity_poly.type
_entity_poly.pdbx_seq_one_letter_code
_entity_poly.pdbx_strand_id
1 'polypeptide(L)'
;MWLFSNKSSNGVTTASSISAVLGVGSGSGSDDPLAGYTLDSPTSDEGFSGPFDLHWSRQSATHRKTGERATVFSCHLPPSTRDIALTTLAQVSKKMKTLRHPNILNWVAGTEATGASKASVFHIVTEYVVPLSEYLRGQADSSNFTYLASWGIYQVTRALGFLNDDCQLSHNAVCASSVYVNRSGEWKLGRLDFCTPLSEAGQQAVNIPRPAAYSAPGGHYVDAWGLACLIYEVFNPERLTEPAQLASKQSLERLPKQLVTAYRRLLSTRIPLTTSRARSPFSAFLKVNFFKNDYISTLVFLEEIQLKEKEEKSEFLAGLGQRAVGLFPDDICRYKILPHLVNSLKFGSAGVEALVPVLELAHLLSPADFDVVVLPGLVRLFAAPDRATRVRLLDQLPRFVEKLPRAVVESQIFPPVSAGFSDANPLVREATIRAMVHLAPTLPPKILNDALIRHLINLQCKDDQGGIRTNATICLAKLACRMEPGVRRGPLLNALLRATRDPFAPSRQAAVTSLAACQAFFSTQELAGKVIPCLSFVAVDAEKDIRETALKVLRGMLDRLERVRLPTALQPPVSVQSFLP
;
A
#
# COMPACT_ATOMS: atom_id res chain seq x y z
N MET A 1 29.01 -14.52 -15.08
CA MET A 1 28.98 -14.00 -16.46
C MET A 1 28.04 -14.91 -17.24
N TRP A 2 26.76 -14.56 -17.32
CA TRP A 2 25.74 -15.35 -18.02
C TRP A 2 25.29 -14.54 -19.24
N LEU A 3 25.65 -15.05 -20.41
CA LEU A 3 25.22 -14.57 -21.72
C LEU A 3 23.79 -15.06 -21.94
N PHE A 4 22.80 -14.18 -21.98
CA PHE A 4 21.74 -14.14 -23.01
C PHE A 4 21.08 -12.75 -22.96
N SER A 5 21.19 -12.05 -24.09
CA SER A 5 20.78 -10.66 -24.28
C SER A 5 19.30 -10.54 -24.67
N ASN A 6 18.66 -9.50 -24.14
CA ASN A 6 17.47 -8.76 -24.58
C ASN A 6 16.52 -9.38 -25.62
N LYS A 7 15.23 -9.35 -25.27
CA LYS A 7 14.18 -8.83 -26.17
C LYS A 7 13.14 -8.01 -25.40
N SER A 8 12.87 -6.84 -25.97
CA SER A 8 11.96 -5.79 -25.52
C SER A 8 10.47 -6.10 -25.75
N SER A 9 9.66 -5.27 -25.07
CA SER A 9 8.30 -4.80 -25.39
C SER A 9 7.10 -5.73 -25.18
N ASN A 10 6.19 -5.36 -24.26
CA ASN A 10 5.01 -4.56 -24.62
C ASN A 10 4.21 -4.14 -23.37
N GLY A 11 3.82 -2.86 -23.34
CA GLY A 11 2.91 -2.32 -22.32
C GLY A 11 1.51 -2.89 -22.51
N VAL A 12 1.00 -3.55 -21.47
CA VAL A 12 -0.41 -3.92 -21.35
C VAL A 12 -0.98 -3.13 -20.19
N THR A 13 -1.98 -2.30 -20.50
CA THR A 13 -2.78 -1.52 -19.56
C THR A 13 -3.43 -2.43 -18.54
N THR A 14 -2.97 -2.36 -17.29
CA THR A 14 -3.47 -3.16 -16.17
C THR A 14 -4.69 -2.47 -15.55
N ALA A 15 -5.85 -3.14 -15.63
CA ALA A 15 -7.03 -2.77 -14.87
C ALA A 15 -6.88 -3.19 -13.40
N SER A 16 -7.26 -2.26 -12.52
CA SER A 16 -7.21 -2.27 -11.05
C SER A 16 -8.03 -3.40 -10.40
N SER A 17 -7.52 -3.98 -9.31
CA SER A 17 -8.36 -4.66 -8.31
C SER A 17 -7.61 -4.87 -6.98
N ILE A 18 -7.85 -3.99 -5.99
CA ILE A 18 -7.55 -4.17 -4.55
C ILE A 18 -8.88 -4.15 -3.78
N SER A 19 -9.84 -4.99 -4.17
CA SER A 19 -11.14 -5.11 -3.50
C SER A 19 -11.39 -6.54 -3.05
N ALA A 20 -10.66 -6.99 -2.04
CA ALA A 20 -10.93 -8.26 -1.36
C ALA A 20 -10.61 -8.19 0.14
N VAL A 21 -11.53 -7.61 0.93
CA VAL A 21 -11.68 -7.90 2.38
C VAL A 21 -13.15 -8.16 2.75
N LEU A 22 -14.10 -8.02 1.82
CA LEU A 22 -15.51 -8.28 2.12
C LEU A 22 -15.95 -9.52 1.33
N GLY A 23 -16.27 -10.56 2.08
CA GLY A 23 -16.76 -11.83 1.53
C GLY A 23 -17.94 -11.60 0.60
N VAL A 24 -17.89 -12.21 -0.57
CA VAL A 24 -19.01 -12.24 -1.51
C VAL A 24 -19.52 -13.66 -1.58
N GLY A 25 -20.82 -13.77 -1.30
CA GLY A 25 -21.55 -15.02 -1.19
C GLY A 25 -21.72 -15.77 -2.50
N SER A 26 -22.03 -17.04 -2.32
CA SER A 26 -22.49 -18.01 -3.29
C SER A 26 -23.65 -17.49 -4.14
N GLY A 27 -23.42 -17.33 -5.45
CA GLY A 27 -24.44 -17.12 -6.47
C GLY A 27 -24.52 -18.31 -7.42
N SER A 28 -25.75 -18.74 -7.68
CA SER A 28 -26.20 -19.95 -8.39
C SER A 28 -25.97 -19.96 -9.91
N GLY A 29 -25.93 -21.17 -10.49
CA GLY A 29 -26.62 -21.45 -11.76
C GLY A 29 -25.79 -21.68 -13.02
N SER A 30 -24.67 -22.39 -12.96
CA SER A 30 -24.12 -23.15 -14.11
C SER A 30 -23.20 -24.25 -13.59
N ASP A 31 -23.40 -25.51 -14.03
CA ASP A 31 -22.52 -26.65 -13.67
C ASP A 31 -21.07 -26.48 -14.19
N ASP A 32 -20.83 -25.48 -15.03
CA ASP A 32 -19.49 -25.10 -15.47
C ASP A 32 -18.82 -24.13 -14.46
N PRO A 33 -17.79 -24.57 -13.72
CA PRO A 33 -17.06 -23.72 -12.78
C PRO A 33 -16.28 -22.58 -13.46
N LEU A 34 -16.12 -22.62 -14.79
CA LEU A 34 -15.43 -21.61 -15.58
C LEU A 34 -16.37 -20.58 -16.24
N ALA A 35 -17.69 -20.72 -16.12
CA ALA A 35 -18.65 -19.81 -16.76
C ALA A 35 -18.43 -18.33 -16.38
N GLY A 36 -17.94 -18.07 -15.17
CA GLY A 36 -17.61 -16.74 -14.68
C GLY A 36 -16.25 -16.20 -15.13
N TYR A 37 -15.44 -16.96 -15.88
CA TYR A 37 -14.05 -16.63 -16.17
C TYR A 37 -13.79 -16.52 -17.68
N THR A 38 -12.82 -15.68 -18.03
CA THR A 38 -12.21 -15.59 -19.35
C THR A 38 -10.77 -16.08 -19.23
N LEU A 39 -10.42 -17.12 -19.96
CA LEU A 39 -9.06 -17.68 -19.96
C LEU A 39 -8.16 -16.83 -20.86
N ASP A 40 -6.96 -16.50 -20.36
CA ASP A 40 -5.94 -15.81 -21.14
C ASP A 40 -5.39 -16.77 -22.21
N SER A 41 -4.82 -16.23 -23.31
CA SER A 41 -4.17 -17.06 -24.32
C SER A 41 -3.06 -17.91 -23.69
N PRO A 42 -2.90 -19.19 -24.05
CA PRO A 42 -1.90 -20.07 -23.45
C PRO A 42 -0.50 -19.51 -23.70
N THR A 43 0.18 -19.06 -22.66
CA THR A 43 1.52 -18.44 -22.76
C THR A 43 2.65 -19.46 -22.88
N SER A 44 2.39 -20.72 -22.55
CA SER A 44 3.22 -21.90 -22.77
C SER A 44 2.52 -23.03 -22.03
N ASP A 45 2.34 -24.20 -22.66
CA ASP A 45 1.67 -25.34 -22.06
C ASP A 45 2.58 -25.98 -21.00
N GLU A 46 2.63 -25.40 -19.80
CA GLU A 46 3.39 -25.95 -18.67
C GLU A 46 2.58 -27.07 -18.01
N GLY A 47 2.51 -28.21 -18.71
CA GLY A 47 1.96 -29.43 -18.16
C GLY A 47 2.79 -29.96 -16.99
N PHE A 48 2.15 -30.40 -15.90
CA PHE A 48 2.82 -31.12 -14.82
C PHE A 48 2.06 -32.38 -14.41
N SER A 49 2.80 -33.41 -13.99
CA SER A 49 2.22 -34.69 -13.57
C SER A 49 1.86 -34.68 -12.08
N GLY A 50 0.62 -35.06 -11.77
CA GLY A 50 0.08 -35.34 -10.44
C GLY A 50 0.12 -36.84 -10.10
N PRO A 51 -0.43 -37.27 -8.95
CA PRO A 51 -0.56 -38.69 -8.63
C PRO A 51 -1.45 -39.40 -9.66
N PHE A 52 -1.24 -40.71 -9.85
CA PHE A 52 -2.03 -41.56 -10.77
C PHE A 52 -1.96 -41.16 -12.26
N ASP A 53 -0.81 -40.66 -12.73
CA ASP A 53 -0.60 -40.16 -14.10
C ASP A 53 -1.57 -39.06 -14.54
N LEU A 54 -2.09 -38.30 -13.58
CA LEU A 54 -2.93 -37.14 -13.86
C LEU A 54 -2.09 -36.01 -14.45
N HIS A 55 -2.46 -35.56 -15.64
CA HIS A 55 -1.77 -34.46 -16.33
C HIS A 55 -2.53 -33.16 -16.07
N TRP A 56 -1.85 -32.22 -15.42
CA TRP A 56 -2.37 -30.91 -15.09
C TRP A 56 -1.80 -29.87 -16.04
N SER A 57 -2.64 -28.93 -16.47
CA SER A 57 -2.22 -27.68 -17.12
C SER A 57 -2.64 -26.49 -16.27
N ARG A 58 -1.89 -25.39 -16.38
CA ARG A 58 -2.14 -24.13 -15.67
C ARG A 58 -2.40 -23.03 -16.67
N GLN A 59 -3.46 -22.26 -16.45
CA GLN A 59 -3.77 -21.08 -17.25
C GLN A 59 -4.15 -19.89 -16.38
N SER A 60 -3.78 -18.70 -16.82
CA SER A 60 -4.25 -17.46 -16.22
C SER A 60 -5.68 -17.20 -16.66
N ALA A 61 -6.50 -16.65 -15.77
CA ALA A 61 -7.88 -16.31 -16.06
C ALA A 61 -8.25 -14.97 -15.45
N THR A 62 -9.30 -14.35 -15.96
CA THR A 62 -9.89 -13.12 -15.41
C THR A 62 -11.38 -13.33 -15.16
N HIS A 63 -11.84 -13.04 -13.95
CA HIS A 63 -13.26 -13.15 -13.61
C HIS A 63 -14.06 -12.04 -14.29
N ARG A 64 -15.10 -12.40 -15.05
CA ARG A 64 -15.83 -11.50 -15.96
C ARG A 64 -16.53 -10.34 -15.26
N LYS A 65 -17.00 -10.55 -14.02
CA LYS A 65 -17.73 -9.52 -13.26
C LYS A 65 -16.82 -8.61 -12.45
N THR A 66 -15.79 -9.17 -11.83
CA THR A 66 -14.92 -8.42 -10.90
C THR A 66 -13.65 -7.90 -11.57
N GLY A 67 -13.27 -8.45 -12.72
CA GLY A 67 -11.99 -8.17 -13.38
C GLY A 67 -10.78 -8.74 -12.64
N GLU A 68 -10.99 -9.52 -11.58
CA GLU A 68 -9.90 -10.10 -10.80
C GLU A 68 -9.24 -11.25 -11.56
N ARG A 69 -7.90 -11.31 -11.52
CA ARG A 69 -7.21 -12.46 -12.11
C ARG A 69 -7.24 -13.64 -11.14
N ALA A 70 -7.29 -14.82 -11.73
CA ALA A 70 -7.28 -16.11 -11.07
C ALA A 70 -6.34 -17.05 -11.82
N THR A 71 -6.05 -18.19 -11.21
CA THR A 71 -5.33 -19.28 -11.86
C THR A 71 -6.26 -20.47 -11.99
N VAL A 72 -6.31 -21.06 -13.18
CA VAL A 72 -7.10 -22.26 -13.48
C VAL A 72 -6.14 -23.42 -13.68
N PHE A 73 -6.30 -24.46 -12.86
CA PHE A 73 -5.63 -25.74 -13.00
C PHE A 73 -6.60 -26.72 -13.62
N SER A 74 -6.24 -27.33 -14.75
CA SER A 74 -7.08 -28.24 -15.50
C SER A 74 -6.43 -29.61 -15.55
N CYS A 75 -7.16 -30.65 -15.14
CA CYS A 75 -6.69 -32.03 -15.13
C CYS A 75 -7.51 -32.85 -16.11
N HIS A 76 -6.84 -33.46 -17.09
CA HIS A 76 -7.49 -34.41 -18.00
C HIS A 76 -7.70 -35.74 -17.30
N LEU A 77 -8.96 -36.19 -17.23
CA LEU A 77 -9.32 -37.43 -16.54
C LEU A 77 -9.10 -38.63 -17.47
N PRO A 78 -8.16 -39.55 -17.15
CA PRO A 78 -7.93 -40.73 -17.97
C PRO A 78 -9.17 -41.65 -17.95
N PRO A 79 -9.63 -42.18 -19.09
CA PRO A 79 -10.80 -43.04 -19.14
C PRO A 79 -10.65 -44.33 -18.30
N SER A 80 -9.45 -44.90 -18.25
CA SER A 80 -9.16 -46.18 -17.58
C SER A 80 -9.09 -46.09 -16.05
N THR A 81 -8.70 -44.94 -15.49
CA THR A 81 -8.52 -44.74 -14.04
C THR A 81 -9.46 -43.68 -13.48
N ARG A 82 -10.52 -43.35 -14.23
CA ARG A 82 -11.43 -42.22 -13.97
C ARG A 82 -11.99 -42.20 -12.55
N ASP A 83 -12.50 -43.32 -12.05
CA ASP A 83 -13.16 -43.37 -10.73
C ASP A 83 -12.17 -43.18 -9.58
N ILE A 84 -10.97 -43.74 -9.72
CA ILE A 84 -9.87 -43.56 -8.74
C ILE A 84 -9.40 -42.10 -8.77
N ALA A 85 -9.19 -41.54 -9.96
CA ALA A 85 -8.82 -40.16 -10.15
C ALA A 85 -9.84 -39.18 -9.54
N LEU A 86 -11.14 -39.39 -9.81
CA LEU A 86 -12.21 -38.59 -9.24
C LEU A 86 -12.26 -38.69 -7.72
N THR A 87 -12.00 -39.87 -7.16
CA THR A 87 -11.93 -40.06 -5.70
C THR A 87 -10.77 -39.25 -5.09
N THR A 88 -9.59 -39.31 -5.69
CA THR A 88 -8.44 -38.50 -5.25
C THR A 88 -8.70 -37.01 -5.38
N LEU A 89 -9.24 -36.56 -6.52
CA LEU A 89 -9.56 -35.15 -6.76
C LEU A 89 -10.63 -34.63 -5.81
N ALA A 90 -11.62 -35.45 -5.45
CA ALA A 90 -12.61 -35.10 -4.43
C ALA A 90 -11.95 -34.88 -3.07
N GLN A 91 -10.97 -35.71 -2.69
CA GLN A 91 -10.21 -35.52 -1.46
C GLN A 91 -9.36 -34.24 -1.50
N VAL A 92 -8.76 -33.92 -2.64
CA VAL A 92 -7.96 -32.70 -2.84
C VAL A 92 -8.84 -31.46 -2.72
N SER A 93 -9.97 -31.42 -3.43
CA SER A 93 -10.94 -30.34 -3.31
C SER A 93 -11.45 -30.19 -1.88
N LYS A 94 -11.72 -31.30 -1.19
CA LYS A 94 -12.10 -31.26 0.23
C LYS A 94 -10.99 -30.61 1.07
N LYS A 95 -9.74 -31.06 0.94
CA LYS A 95 -8.58 -30.50 1.68
C LYS A 95 -8.39 -29.01 1.41
N MET A 96 -8.38 -28.58 0.14
CA MET A 96 -8.26 -27.16 -0.21
C MET A 96 -9.44 -26.33 0.32
N LYS A 97 -10.65 -26.90 0.35
CA LYS A 97 -11.85 -26.25 0.92
C LYS A 97 -11.85 -26.22 2.44
N THR A 98 -11.10 -27.06 3.15
CA THR A 98 -11.11 -27.11 4.62
C THR A 98 -9.86 -26.52 5.28
N LEU A 99 -8.68 -26.65 4.66
CA LEU A 99 -7.42 -26.16 5.21
C LEU A 99 -7.31 -24.65 5.00
N ARG A 100 -7.61 -23.89 6.06
CA ARG A 100 -7.57 -22.42 6.07
C ARG A 100 -6.28 -21.94 6.71
N HIS A 101 -5.28 -21.62 5.88
CA HIS A 101 -4.01 -21.06 6.33
C HIS A 101 -3.50 -20.03 5.30
N PRO A 102 -2.95 -18.88 5.72
CA PRO A 102 -2.51 -17.82 4.79
C PRO A 102 -1.44 -18.26 3.79
N ASN A 103 -0.65 -19.29 4.12
CA ASN A 103 0.41 -19.83 3.27
C ASN A 103 0.06 -21.17 2.59
N ILE A 104 -1.22 -21.56 2.55
CA ILE A 104 -1.73 -22.65 1.72
C ILE A 104 -2.50 -22.04 0.55
N LEU A 105 -2.37 -22.62 -0.65
CA LEU A 105 -3.01 -22.10 -1.86
C LEU A 105 -4.54 -22.06 -1.72
N ASN A 106 -5.12 -20.89 -1.91
CA ASN A 106 -6.53 -20.67 -1.64
C ASN A 106 -7.44 -21.21 -2.76
N TRP A 107 -8.44 -22.01 -2.38
CA TRP A 107 -9.51 -22.46 -3.28
C TRP A 107 -10.54 -21.35 -3.49
N VAL A 108 -10.88 -21.08 -4.76
CA VAL A 108 -11.94 -20.12 -5.14
C VAL A 108 -13.16 -20.86 -5.67
N ALA A 109 -12.99 -21.66 -6.72
CA ALA A 109 -14.04 -22.42 -7.39
C ALA A 109 -13.46 -23.66 -8.06
N GLY A 110 -14.30 -24.54 -8.60
CA GLY A 110 -13.82 -25.71 -9.33
C GLY A 110 -14.92 -26.74 -9.56
N THR A 111 -14.61 -27.76 -10.35
CA THR A 111 -15.54 -28.82 -10.73
C THR A 111 -15.92 -29.65 -9.49
N GLU A 112 -17.19 -30.02 -9.37
CA GLU A 112 -17.59 -30.99 -8.35
C GLU A 112 -17.15 -32.40 -8.77
N ALA A 113 -16.27 -33.00 -7.97
CA ALA A 113 -15.83 -34.38 -8.15
C ALA A 113 -16.88 -35.36 -7.60
N THR A 114 -18.05 -35.43 -8.23
CA THR A 114 -19.06 -36.46 -7.95
C THR A 114 -18.92 -37.60 -8.95
N GLY A 115 -19.22 -38.85 -8.53
CA GLY A 115 -19.19 -40.02 -9.42
C GLY A 115 -20.17 -39.95 -10.60
N ALA A 116 -21.14 -39.03 -10.55
CA ALA A 116 -22.07 -38.75 -11.64
C ALA A 116 -21.55 -37.70 -12.64
N SER A 117 -20.38 -37.10 -12.39
CA SER A 117 -19.81 -36.05 -13.24
C SER A 117 -19.37 -36.61 -14.59
N LYS A 118 -20.01 -36.10 -15.66
CA LYS A 118 -19.67 -36.44 -17.06
C LYS A 118 -18.50 -35.62 -17.61
N ALA A 119 -17.89 -34.74 -16.82
CA ALA A 119 -16.84 -33.84 -17.29
C ALA A 119 -15.56 -34.61 -17.69
N SER A 120 -15.03 -34.38 -18.89
CA SER A 120 -13.76 -34.98 -19.33
C SER A 120 -12.53 -34.32 -18.69
N VAL A 121 -12.70 -33.10 -18.17
CA VAL A 121 -11.66 -32.29 -17.54
C VAL A 121 -12.14 -31.83 -16.17
N PHE A 122 -11.25 -31.89 -15.19
CA PHE A 122 -11.48 -31.41 -13.83
C PHE A 122 -10.77 -30.07 -13.63
N HIS A 123 -11.49 -29.04 -13.18
CA HIS A 123 -10.94 -27.70 -13.01
C HIS A 123 -10.86 -27.30 -11.53
N ILE A 124 -9.77 -26.64 -11.17
CA ILE A 124 -9.58 -25.94 -9.89
C ILE A 124 -9.23 -24.49 -10.19
N VAL A 125 -9.98 -23.57 -9.60
CA VAL A 125 -9.75 -22.12 -9.67
C VAL A 125 -9.21 -21.64 -8.33
N THR A 126 -8.09 -20.92 -8.35
CA THR A 126 -7.43 -20.37 -7.16
C THR A 126 -7.22 -18.86 -7.30
N GLU A 127 -6.65 -18.23 -6.25
CA GLU A 127 -6.05 -16.90 -6.39
C GLU A 127 -5.02 -16.87 -7.53
N TYR A 128 -4.79 -15.70 -8.13
CA TYR A 128 -3.77 -15.56 -9.17
C TYR A 128 -2.38 -15.84 -8.59
N VAL A 129 -1.69 -16.81 -9.18
CA VAL A 129 -0.36 -17.24 -8.77
C VAL A 129 0.51 -17.61 -9.96
N VAL A 130 1.82 -17.50 -9.76
CA VAL A 130 2.85 -18.01 -10.66
C VAL A 130 3.66 -19.12 -9.96
N PRO A 131 4.20 -20.11 -10.68
CA PRO A 131 5.10 -21.11 -10.12
C PRO A 131 6.31 -20.46 -9.46
N LEU A 132 6.79 -21.03 -8.36
CA LEU A 132 7.96 -20.50 -7.66
C LEU A 132 9.19 -20.40 -8.57
N SER A 133 9.44 -21.40 -9.41
CA SER A 133 10.57 -21.40 -10.34
C SER A 133 10.53 -20.23 -11.33
N GLU A 134 9.34 -19.87 -11.81
CA GLU A 134 9.13 -18.71 -12.68
C GLU A 134 9.41 -17.41 -11.92
N TYR A 135 8.87 -17.28 -10.71
CA TYR A 135 9.09 -16.11 -9.85
C TYR A 135 10.57 -15.92 -9.49
N LEU A 136 11.26 -16.97 -9.05
CA LEU A 136 12.67 -16.91 -8.68
C LEU A 136 13.55 -16.51 -9.87
N ARG A 137 13.22 -16.98 -11.09
CA ARG A 137 13.93 -16.59 -12.31
C ARG A 137 13.81 -15.08 -12.57
N GLY A 138 12.62 -14.52 -12.38
CA GLY A 138 12.41 -13.07 -12.51
C GLY A 138 13.10 -12.24 -11.42
N GLN A 139 13.38 -12.83 -10.26
CA GLN A 139 13.99 -12.15 -9.11
C GLN A 139 15.49 -12.47 -8.94
N ALA A 140 16.10 -13.24 -9.84
CA ALA A 140 17.47 -13.74 -9.67
C ALA A 140 18.52 -12.62 -9.51
N ASP A 141 18.32 -11.49 -10.20
CA ASP A 141 19.22 -10.33 -10.15
C ASP A 141 18.78 -9.27 -9.11
N SER A 142 17.76 -9.56 -8.30
CA SER A 142 17.25 -8.64 -7.28
C SER A 142 18.25 -8.52 -6.13
N SER A 143 18.63 -7.29 -5.78
CA SER A 143 19.42 -7.01 -4.57
C SER A 143 18.73 -7.49 -3.28
N ASN A 144 17.40 -7.65 -3.32
CA ASN A 144 16.58 -8.13 -2.20
C ASN A 144 16.30 -9.63 -2.26
N PHE A 145 16.93 -10.40 -3.16
CA PHE A 145 16.65 -11.83 -3.34
C PHE A 145 16.73 -12.63 -2.03
N THR A 146 17.75 -12.40 -1.21
CA THR A 146 17.91 -13.11 0.07
C THR A 146 16.76 -12.83 1.03
N TYR A 147 16.24 -11.60 1.07
CA TYR A 147 15.08 -11.26 1.89
C TYR A 147 13.81 -11.92 1.37
N LEU A 148 13.58 -11.89 0.05
CA LEU A 148 12.44 -12.57 -0.59
C LEU A 148 12.46 -14.08 -0.34
N ALA A 149 13.61 -14.71 -0.53
CA ALA A 149 13.83 -16.13 -0.24
C ALA A 149 13.60 -16.43 1.25
N SER A 150 14.11 -15.58 2.16
CA SER A 150 13.92 -15.77 3.60
C SER A 150 12.45 -15.75 4.00
N TRP A 151 11.68 -14.81 3.44
CA TRP A 151 10.25 -14.69 3.72
C TRP A 151 9.46 -15.85 3.12
N GLY A 152 9.76 -16.24 1.89
CA GLY A 152 9.11 -17.37 1.23
C GLY A 152 9.32 -18.71 1.96
N ILE A 153 10.57 -18.99 2.36
CA ILE A 153 10.91 -20.19 3.15
C ILE A 153 10.22 -20.13 4.52
N TYR A 154 10.16 -18.96 5.15
CA TYR A 154 9.45 -18.76 6.42
C TYR A 154 7.95 -19.09 6.29
N GLN A 155 7.31 -18.63 5.22
CA GLN A 155 5.89 -18.89 4.92
C GLN A 155 5.60 -20.36 4.65
N VAL A 156 6.41 -21.05 3.84
CA VAL A 156 6.25 -22.49 3.60
C VAL A 156 6.47 -23.27 4.89
N THR A 157 7.45 -22.88 5.70
CA THR A 157 7.71 -23.51 7.01
C THR A 157 6.51 -23.36 7.95
N ARG A 158 5.85 -22.19 7.98
CA ARG A 158 4.61 -22.00 8.76
C ARG A 158 3.47 -22.91 8.28
N ALA A 159 3.29 -23.03 6.96
CA ALA A 159 2.28 -23.93 6.40
C ALA A 159 2.55 -25.39 6.79
N LEU A 160 3.81 -25.84 6.76
CA LEU A 160 4.18 -27.19 7.17
C LEU A 160 4.01 -27.42 8.68
N GLY A 161 4.34 -26.42 9.50
CA GLY A 161 4.03 -26.45 10.94
C GLY A 161 2.54 -26.67 11.20
N PHE A 162 1.69 -25.87 10.55
CA PHE A 162 0.24 -26.01 10.64
C PHE A 162 -0.27 -27.38 10.16
N LEU A 163 0.20 -27.88 9.02
CA LEU A 163 -0.22 -29.19 8.50
C LEU A 163 0.16 -30.32 9.47
N ASN A 164 1.40 -30.31 9.97
CA ASN A 164 1.93 -31.45 10.71
C ASN A 164 1.55 -31.39 12.19
N ASP A 165 1.60 -30.22 12.82
CA ASP A 165 1.30 -30.07 14.25
C ASP A 165 -0.20 -29.94 14.51
N ASP A 166 -0.91 -29.10 13.75
CA ASP A 166 -2.31 -28.78 14.03
C ASP A 166 -3.28 -29.72 13.29
N CYS A 167 -2.97 -30.08 12.04
CA CYS A 167 -3.84 -30.93 11.22
C CYS A 167 -3.49 -32.42 11.26
N GLN A 168 -2.32 -32.79 11.80
CA GLN A 168 -1.81 -34.18 11.80
C GLN A 168 -1.74 -34.78 10.38
N LEU A 169 -1.39 -33.96 9.39
CA LEU A 169 -1.20 -34.34 8.00
C LEU A 169 0.27 -34.18 7.60
N SER A 170 0.74 -34.99 6.67
CA SER A 170 2.02 -34.79 5.99
C SER A 170 1.78 -34.36 4.55
N HIS A 171 2.59 -33.43 4.03
CA HIS A 171 2.48 -32.95 2.65
C HIS A 171 3.09 -33.93 1.64
N ASN A 172 4.19 -34.60 2.00
CA ASN A 172 4.93 -35.62 1.25
C ASN A 172 5.60 -35.17 -0.07
N ALA A 173 5.22 -34.03 -0.65
CA ALA A 173 5.69 -33.57 -1.96
C ALA A 173 6.27 -32.13 -1.98
N VAL A 174 6.83 -31.67 -0.87
CA VAL A 174 7.38 -30.30 -0.76
C VAL A 174 8.58 -30.12 -1.70
N CYS A 175 8.45 -29.20 -2.66
CA CYS A 175 9.50 -28.78 -3.61
C CYS A 175 9.08 -27.49 -4.32
N ALA A 176 9.92 -26.93 -5.19
CA ALA A 176 9.60 -25.72 -5.93
C ALA A 176 8.34 -25.85 -6.81
N SER A 177 8.04 -27.05 -7.32
CA SER A 177 6.81 -27.30 -8.11
C SER A 177 5.53 -27.33 -7.28
N SER A 178 5.62 -27.48 -5.96
CA SER A 178 4.48 -27.44 -5.05
C SER A 178 4.27 -26.06 -4.42
N VAL A 179 5.10 -25.08 -4.76
CA VAL A 179 5.02 -23.72 -4.22
C VAL A 179 4.68 -22.75 -5.33
N TYR A 180 3.71 -21.90 -5.03
CA TYR A 180 3.24 -20.85 -5.91
C TYR A 180 3.41 -19.49 -5.25
N VAL A 181 3.55 -18.43 -6.03
CA VAL A 181 3.72 -17.07 -5.54
C VAL A 181 2.58 -16.21 -6.05
N ASN A 182 1.86 -15.56 -5.13
CA ASN A 182 0.77 -14.65 -5.50
C ASN A 182 1.31 -13.25 -5.82
N ARG A 183 0.41 -12.32 -6.17
CA ARG A 183 0.77 -10.94 -6.52
C ARG A 183 1.44 -10.15 -5.39
N SER A 184 1.20 -10.51 -4.13
CA SER A 184 1.85 -9.91 -2.97
C SER A 184 3.23 -10.50 -2.67
N GLY A 185 3.77 -11.34 -3.55
CA GLY A 185 5.05 -12.02 -3.36
C GLY A 185 5.01 -13.11 -2.28
N GLU A 186 3.82 -13.54 -1.86
CA GLU A 186 3.64 -14.54 -0.81
C GLU A 186 3.66 -15.94 -1.38
N TRP A 187 4.42 -16.82 -0.73
CA TRP A 187 4.55 -18.21 -1.10
C TRP A 187 3.38 -19.00 -0.51
N LYS A 188 2.74 -19.77 -1.39
CA LYS A 188 1.56 -20.59 -1.13
C LYS A 188 1.93 -22.04 -1.41
N LEU A 189 1.81 -22.88 -0.39
CA LEU A 189 1.95 -24.34 -0.54
C LEU A 189 0.69 -24.90 -1.22
N GLY A 190 0.86 -25.46 -2.41
CA GLY A 190 -0.17 -26.15 -3.19
C GLY A 190 0.12 -27.65 -3.32
N ARG A 191 -0.48 -28.33 -4.31
CA ARG A 191 -0.29 -29.77 -4.58
C ARG A 191 -0.62 -30.69 -3.38
N LEU A 192 -1.81 -30.50 -2.80
CA LEU A 192 -2.30 -31.30 -1.66
C LEU A 192 -2.72 -32.73 -2.04
N ASP A 193 -2.48 -33.14 -3.28
CA ASP A 193 -2.80 -34.45 -3.85
C ASP A 193 -2.03 -35.59 -3.18
N PHE A 194 -0.86 -35.29 -2.62
CA PHE A 194 -0.03 -36.25 -1.89
C PHE A 194 -0.17 -36.18 -0.37
N CYS A 195 -1.09 -35.35 0.13
CA CYS A 195 -1.27 -35.22 1.57
C CYS A 195 -1.86 -36.50 2.19
N THR A 196 -1.21 -37.04 3.22
CA THR A 196 -1.68 -38.23 3.96
C THR A 196 -1.76 -37.92 5.46
N PRO A 197 -2.43 -38.74 6.27
CA PRO A 197 -2.22 -38.72 7.71
C PRO A 197 -0.72 -38.79 8.05
N LEU A 198 -0.28 -38.04 9.06
CA LEU A 198 1.13 -37.98 9.45
C LEU A 198 1.68 -39.35 9.88
N SER A 199 0.83 -40.22 10.43
CA SER A 199 1.16 -41.62 10.78
C SER A 199 1.52 -42.49 9.57
N GLU A 200 1.05 -42.10 8.38
CA GLU A 200 1.27 -42.81 7.11
C GLU A 200 2.33 -42.11 6.25
N ALA A 201 2.99 -41.06 6.77
CA ALA A 201 3.97 -40.30 6.04
C ALA A 201 5.08 -41.22 5.49
N GLY A 202 5.40 -41.05 4.21
CA GLY A 202 6.41 -41.87 3.52
C GLY A 202 5.94 -43.25 3.04
N GLN A 203 4.78 -43.77 3.50
CA GLN A 203 4.24 -45.05 3.01
C GLN A 203 3.72 -44.95 1.56
N GLN A 204 3.22 -43.77 1.16
CA GLN A 204 2.76 -43.47 -0.20
C GLN A 204 3.82 -42.80 -1.10
N ALA A 205 5.05 -42.58 -0.60
CA ALA A 205 6.12 -41.95 -1.38
C ALA A 205 6.60 -42.79 -2.57
N VAL A 206 6.24 -44.08 -2.61
CA VAL A 206 6.68 -45.07 -3.61
C VAL A 206 5.98 -44.88 -4.98
N ASN A 207 4.82 -44.21 -5.02
CA ASN A 207 4.02 -44.05 -6.24
C ASN A 207 4.11 -42.64 -6.87
N ILE A 208 5.05 -41.80 -6.42
CA ILE A 208 5.25 -40.45 -6.98
C ILE A 208 6.43 -40.50 -7.98
N PRO A 209 6.21 -40.30 -9.29
CA PRO A 209 7.31 -40.20 -10.25
C PRO A 209 8.12 -38.93 -9.96
N ARG A 210 9.25 -39.07 -9.25
CA ARG A 210 10.14 -37.95 -8.94
C ARG A 210 11.61 -38.40 -8.84
N PRO A 211 12.57 -37.49 -9.05
CA PRO A 211 13.98 -37.81 -8.88
C PRO A 211 14.28 -38.32 -7.46
N ALA A 212 15.28 -39.20 -7.34
CA ALA A 212 15.62 -39.89 -6.10
C ALA A 212 15.91 -38.92 -4.94
N ALA A 213 16.49 -37.75 -5.23
CA ALA A 213 16.77 -36.71 -4.24
C ALA A 213 15.56 -36.26 -3.41
N TYR A 214 14.36 -36.25 -3.98
CA TYR A 214 13.15 -35.78 -3.28
C TYR A 214 12.53 -36.86 -2.38
N SER A 215 13.00 -38.10 -2.46
CA SER A 215 12.55 -39.20 -1.64
C SER A 215 13.40 -39.28 -0.37
N ALA A 216 12.79 -38.95 0.77
CA ALA A 216 13.45 -38.98 2.06
C ALA A 216 13.95 -40.41 2.37
N PRO A 217 15.19 -40.58 2.89
CA PRO A 217 15.66 -41.90 3.30
C PRO A 217 14.81 -42.46 4.44
N GLY A 218 14.76 -43.78 4.58
CA GLY A 218 13.96 -44.46 5.61
C GLY A 218 14.18 -43.89 7.02
N GLY A 219 13.08 -43.70 7.76
CA GLY A 219 13.09 -43.15 9.13
C GLY A 219 13.30 -41.63 9.23
N HIS A 220 13.43 -40.92 8.12
CA HIS A 220 13.53 -39.45 8.11
C HIS A 220 12.14 -38.81 8.05
N TYR A 221 12.06 -37.59 8.57
CA TYR A 221 10.84 -36.81 8.56
C TYR A 221 10.60 -36.21 7.16
N VAL A 222 9.62 -36.76 6.43
CA VAL A 222 9.44 -36.54 4.98
C VAL A 222 9.32 -35.05 4.61
N ASP A 223 8.49 -34.29 5.32
CA ASP A 223 8.29 -32.87 5.00
C ASP A 223 9.50 -31.99 5.38
N ALA A 224 10.31 -32.40 6.35
CA ALA A 224 11.54 -31.70 6.69
C ALA A 224 12.61 -31.92 5.62
N TRP A 225 12.69 -33.13 5.09
CA TRP A 225 13.52 -33.45 3.92
C TRP A 225 13.05 -32.66 2.69
N GLY A 226 11.75 -32.62 2.42
CA GLY A 226 11.18 -31.84 1.32
C GLY A 226 11.44 -30.34 1.47
N LEU A 227 11.35 -29.78 2.68
CA LEU A 227 11.73 -28.39 2.94
C LEU A 227 13.22 -28.15 2.65
N ALA A 228 14.11 -29.09 2.97
CA ALA A 228 15.51 -29.00 2.59
C ALA A 228 15.69 -29.04 1.05
N CYS A 229 14.97 -29.91 0.34
CA CYS A 229 14.99 -29.92 -1.13
C CYS A 229 14.54 -28.58 -1.71
N LEU A 230 13.46 -28.00 -1.17
CA LEU A 230 13.00 -26.67 -1.56
C LEU A 230 14.08 -25.59 -1.33
N ILE A 231 14.71 -25.58 -0.14
CA ILE A 231 15.80 -24.63 0.16
C ILE A 231 16.96 -24.80 -0.83
N TYR A 232 17.31 -26.04 -1.19
CA TYR A 232 18.30 -26.29 -2.21
C TYR A 232 17.91 -25.62 -3.54
N GLU A 233 16.69 -25.86 -4.03
CA GLU A 233 16.19 -25.31 -5.31
C GLU A 233 16.12 -23.78 -5.33
N VAL A 234 15.93 -23.15 -4.17
CA VAL A 234 15.90 -21.68 -4.07
C VAL A 234 17.28 -21.07 -4.30
N PHE A 235 18.35 -21.67 -3.78
CA PHE A 235 19.69 -21.10 -3.82
C PHE A 235 20.64 -21.75 -4.83
N ASN A 236 20.23 -22.89 -5.41
CA ASN A 236 21.04 -23.62 -6.38
C ASN A 236 20.35 -23.62 -7.75
N PRO A 237 21.03 -23.13 -8.81
CA PRO A 237 20.46 -23.10 -10.15
C PRO A 237 20.40 -24.50 -10.82
N GLU A 238 21.13 -25.47 -10.28
CA GLU A 238 21.19 -26.82 -10.82
C GLU A 238 19.93 -27.60 -10.43
N ARG A 239 19.39 -28.37 -11.39
CA ARG A 239 18.25 -29.24 -11.11
C ARG A 239 18.66 -30.32 -10.12
N LEU A 240 17.86 -30.48 -9.07
CA LEU A 240 18.05 -31.53 -8.08
C LEU A 240 17.59 -32.88 -8.65
N THR A 241 18.51 -33.83 -8.76
CA THR A 241 18.23 -35.19 -9.25
C THR A 241 18.69 -36.25 -8.26
N GLU A 242 19.90 -36.08 -7.73
CA GLU A 242 20.58 -37.06 -6.86
C GLU A 242 20.69 -36.58 -5.41
N PRO A 243 20.45 -37.44 -4.41
CA PRO A 243 20.55 -37.07 -2.99
C PRO A 243 21.91 -36.49 -2.59
N ALA A 244 22.99 -36.91 -3.25
CA ALA A 244 24.35 -36.42 -2.96
C ALA A 244 24.51 -34.92 -3.18
N GLN A 245 23.73 -34.32 -4.08
CA GLN A 245 23.76 -32.87 -4.35
C GLN A 245 23.37 -32.06 -3.11
N LEU A 246 22.42 -32.56 -2.31
CA LEU A 246 21.91 -31.87 -1.11
C LEU A 246 23.01 -31.62 -0.06
N ALA A 247 24.04 -32.44 -0.03
CA ALA A 247 25.15 -32.35 0.93
C ALA A 247 26.49 -31.95 0.28
N SER A 248 26.51 -31.66 -1.02
CA SER A 248 27.74 -31.32 -1.74
C SER A 248 28.35 -30.00 -1.22
N LYS A 249 29.69 -29.90 -1.23
CA LYS A 249 30.39 -28.70 -0.78
C LYS A 249 29.94 -27.46 -1.56
N GLN A 250 29.84 -27.57 -2.89
CA GLN A 250 29.43 -26.48 -3.78
C GLN A 250 28.02 -25.99 -3.48
N SER A 251 27.08 -26.90 -3.22
CA SER A 251 25.69 -26.53 -2.93
C SER A 251 25.54 -25.85 -1.57
N LEU A 252 26.32 -26.29 -0.57
CA LEU A 252 26.31 -25.69 0.76
C LEU A 252 26.98 -24.31 0.80
N GLU A 253 27.95 -24.06 -0.07
CA GLU A 253 28.60 -22.74 -0.22
C GLU A 253 27.67 -21.69 -0.83
N ARG A 254 26.68 -22.10 -1.64
CA ARG A 254 25.66 -21.21 -2.21
C ARG A 254 24.55 -20.83 -1.22
N LEU A 255 24.40 -21.59 -0.13
CA LEU A 255 23.42 -21.27 0.91
C LEU A 255 23.89 -20.10 1.79
N PRO A 256 22.97 -19.26 2.31
CA PRO A 256 23.30 -18.29 3.35
C PRO A 256 23.94 -18.98 4.56
N LYS A 257 25.10 -18.47 5.04
CA LYS A 257 25.87 -19.10 6.13
C LYS A 257 25.04 -19.36 7.39
N GLN A 258 24.10 -18.46 7.70
CA GLN A 258 23.20 -18.56 8.85
C GLN A 258 22.16 -19.69 8.73
N LEU A 259 21.94 -20.21 7.51
CA LEU A 259 20.96 -21.26 7.21
C LEU A 259 21.60 -22.65 7.16
N VAL A 260 22.88 -22.78 6.81
CA VAL A 260 23.57 -24.06 6.54
C VAL A 260 23.39 -25.10 7.65
N THR A 261 23.61 -24.72 8.92
CA THR A 261 23.48 -25.64 10.06
C THR A 261 22.04 -26.14 10.21
N ALA A 262 21.06 -25.24 10.07
CA ALA A 262 19.65 -25.58 10.18
C ALA A 262 19.17 -26.44 9.01
N TYR A 263 19.66 -26.15 7.79
CA TYR A 263 19.44 -26.94 6.60
C TYR A 263 19.94 -28.38 6.76
N ARG A 264 21.18 -28.58 7.24
CA ARG A 264 21.71 -29.93 7.52
C ARG A 264 20.87 -30.67 8.57
N ARG A 265 20.38 -29.96 9.58
CA ARG A 265 19.51 -30.52 10.61
C ARG A 265 18.17 -31.00 10.02
N LEU A 266 17.60 -30.27 9.06
CA LEU A 266 16.38 -30.72 8.35
C LEU A 266 16.63 -32.05 7.62
N LEU A 267 17.74 -32.16 6.87
CA LEU A 267 18.12 -33.39 6.18
C LEU A 267 18.33 -34.58 7.13
N SER A 268 18.83 -34.35 8.34
CA SER A 268 19.10 -35.40 9.33
C SER A 268 17.94 -35.64 10.30
N THR A 269 16.81 -34.96 10.16
CA THR A 269 15.70 -35.08 11.12
C THR A 269 15.03 -36.44 10.98
N ARG A 270 15.01 -37.21 12.08
CA ARG A 270 14.38 -38.53 12.16
C ARG A 270 12.99 -38.47 12.78
N ILE A 271 12.12 -39.40 12.38
CA ILE A 271 10.81 -39.59 12.99
C ILE A 271 11.02 -40.14 14.41
N PRO A 272 10.44 -39.52 15.46
CA PRO A 272 10.53 -40.06 16.82
C PRO A 272 9.95 -41.47 16.90
N LEU A 273 10.66 -42.38 17.57
CA LEU A 273 10.25 -43.79 17.74
C LEU A 273 9.07 -43.97 18.71
N THR A 274 8.64 -42.92 19.41
CA THR A 274 7.57 -42.97 20.41
C THR A 274 6.42 -42.05 20.05
N THR A 275 5.19 -42.53 20.26
CA THR A 275 3.88 -41.91 19.93
C THR A 275 3.54 -40.64 20.73
N SER A 276 4.51 -39.99 21.35
CA SER A 276 4.35 -38.68 21.98
C SER A 276 4.16 -37.62 20.88
N ARG A 277 3.33 -36.60 21.15
CA ARG A 277 3.13 -35.39 20.33
C ARG A 277 4.41 -34.55 20.23
N ALA A 278 5.50 -35.14 19.75
CA ALA A 278 6.73 -34.44 19.46
C ALA A 278 6.41 -33.42 18.36
N ARG A 279 6.50 -32.13 18.72
CA ARG A 279 6.30 -31.03 17.77
C ARG A 279 7.24 -31.20 16.59
N SER A 280 6.73 -30.87 15.41
CA SER A 280 7.47 -30.83 14.16
C SER A 280 8.75 -29.98 14.28
N PRO A 281 9.78 -30.24 13.46
CA PRO A 281 11.02 -29.45 13.49
C PRO A 281 10.81 -28.00 13.03
N PHE A 282 9.66 -27.67 12.45
CA PHE A 282 9.39 -26.38 11.81
C PHE A 282 9.35 -25.23 12.81
N SER A 283 8.74 -25.42 13.99
CA SER A 283 8.72 -24.39 15.05
C SER A 283 10.12 -24.00 15.52
N ALA A 284 11.05 -24.96 15.57
CA ALA A 284 12.45 -24.73 15.90
C ALA A 284 13.25 -24.15 14.72
N PHE A 285 12.86 -24.46 13.48
CA PHE A 285 13.48 -23.93 12.27
C PHE A 285 13.15 -22.44 12.07
N LEU A 286 11.91 -22.02 12.34
CA LEU A 286 11.49 -20.60 12.27
C LEU A 286 12.29 -19.66 13.19
N LYS A 287 12.98 -20.19 14.21
CA LYS A 287 13.78 -19.42 15.17
C LYS A 287 15.25 -19.21 14.75
N VAL A 288 15.65 -19.75 13.59
CA VAL A 288 17.03 -19.66 13.08
C VAL A 288 17.38 -18.21 12.71
N ASN A 289 18.64 -17.82 12.91
CA ASN A 289 19.10 -16.44 12.70
C ASN A 289 18.88 -15.92 11.27
N PHE A 290 18.84 -16.80 10.26
CA PHE A 290 18.50 -16.43 8.89
C PHE A 290 17.16 -15.68 8.78
N PHE A 291 16.19 -16.00 9.65
CA PHE A 291 14.88 -15.35 9.66
C PHE A 291 14.81 -14.09 10.54
N LYS A 292 15.90 -13.75 11.25
CA LYS A 292 15.98 -12.56 12.10
C LYS A 292 16.47 -11.37 11.29
N ASN A 293 15.58 -10.78 10.53
CA ASN A 293 15.86 -9.60 9.73
C ASN A 293 14.65 -8.66 9.66
N ASP A 294 14.90 -7.40 9.30
CA ASP A 294 13.88 -6.34 9.29
C ASP A 294 12.75 -6.60 8.29
N TYR A 295 13.03 -7.36 7.23
CA TYR A 295 12.04 -7.72 6.22
C TYR A 295 10.96 -8.63 6.81
N ILE A 296 11.37 -9.71 7.49
CA ILE A 296 10.46 -10.65 8.14
C ILE A 296 9.77 -10.00 9.33
N SER A 297 10.51 -9.30 10.20
CA SER A 297 9.92 -8.68 11.39
C SER A 297 8.83 -7.66 11.02
N THR A 298 9.04 -6.87 9.95
CA THR A 298 8.06 -5.92 9.45
C THR A 298 6.80 -6.60 8.91
N LEU A 299 6.93 -7.66 8.10
CA LEU A 299 5.77 -8.35 7.53
C LEU A 299 4.99 -9.13 8.58
N VAL A 300 5.66 -9.76 9.55
CA VAL A 300 5.01 -10.42 10.68
C VAL A 300 4.28 -9.40 11.55
N PHE A 301 4.91 -8.24 11.83
CA PHE A 301 4.25 -7.17 12.58
C PHE A 301 2.98 -6.67 11.87
N LEU A 302 3.03 -6.51 10.54
CA LEU A 302 1.86 -6.11 9.75
C LEU A 302 0.72 -7.13 9.79
N GLU A 303 1.05 -8.43 9.69
CA GLU A 303 0.05 -9.51 9.80
C GLU A 303 -0.62 -9.53 11.19
N GLU A 304 0.14 -9.21 12.24
CA GLU A 304 -0.33 -9.21 13.62
C GLU A 304 -0.75 -7.82 14.12
N ILE A 305 -0.79 -6.80 13.25
CA ILE A 305 -0.90 -5.40 13.68
C ILE A 305 -2.12 -5.17 14.55
N GLN A 306 -3.23 -5.87 14.31
CA GLN A 306 -4.46 -5.71 15.09
C GLN A 306 -4.31 -6.18 16.54
N LEU A 307 -3.40 -7.13 16.81
CA LEU A 307 -3.11 -7.68 18.12
C LEU A 307 -2.08 -6.86 18.93
N LYS A 308 -1.45 -5.86 18.29
CA LYS A 308 -0.42 -5.02 18.94
C LYS A 308 -1.03 -3.87 19.73
N GLU A 309 -0.28 -3.38 20.71
CA GLU A 309 -0.68 -2.23 21.51
C GLU A 309 -0.55 -0.91 20.73
N LYS A 310 -1.22 0.14 21.22
CA LYS A 310 -1.27 1.44 20.53
C LYS A 310 0.12 2.07 20.38
N GLU A 311 0.94 2.00 21.42
CA GLU A 311 2.30 2.54 21.44
C GLU A 311 3.20 1.80 20.45
N GLU A 312 3.15 0.47 20.43
CA GLU A 312 3.91 -0.37 19.49
C GLU A 312 3.52 -0.06 18.04
N LYS A 313 2.21 0.10 17.76
CA LYS A 313 1.70 0.51 16.44
C LYS A 313 2.25 1.86 16.03
N SER A 314 2.23 2.84 16.93
CA SER A 314 2.66 4.21 16.65
C SER A 314 4.16 4.26 16.30
N GLU A 315 5.00 3.57 17.10
CA GLU A 315 6.44 3.48 16.86
C GLU A 315 6.76 2.75 15.54
N PHE A 316 6.08 1.62 15.30
CA PHE A 316 6.25 0.86 14.07
C PHE A 316 5.89 1.69 12.83
N LEU A 317 4.72 2.34 12.83
CA LEU A 317 4.22 3.11 11.70
C LEU A 317 5.04 4.37 11.43
N ALA A 318 5.56 5.02 12.48
CA ALA A 318 6.42 6.19 12.34
C ALA A 318 7.68 5.88 11.50
N GLY A 319 8.27 4.69 11.69
CA GLY A 319 9.43 4.26 10.91
C GLY A 319 9.11 3.44 9.65
N LEU A 320 7.86 3.01 9.45
CA LEU A 320 7.51 2.11 8.34
C LEU A 320 7.67 2.78 6.98
N GLY A 321 7.28 4.05 6.84
CA GLY A 321 7.32 4.75 5.55
C GLY A 321 8.72 4.73 4.91
N GLN A 322 9.75 5.10 5.69
CA GLN A 322 11.15 5.06 5.25
C GLN A 322 11.65 3.63 4.99
N ARG A 323 11.30 2.66 5.85
CA ARG A 323 11.69 1.26 5.66
C ARG A 323 11.03 0.65 4.42
N ALA A 324 9.75 0.97 4.17
CA ALA A 324 8.94 0.37 3.12
C ALA A 324 9.51 0.67 1.72
N VAL A 325 9.85 1.93 1.47
CA VAL A 325 10.31 2.41 0.14
C VAL A 325 11.67 1.84 -0.26
N GLY A 326 12.55 1.52 0.70
CA GLY A 326 13.90 1.00 0.41
C GLY A 326 14.04 -0.52 0.47
N LEU A 327 13.24 -1.20 1.30
CA LEU A 327 13.46 -2.60 1.64
C LEU A 327 12.58 -3.58 0.84
N PHE A 328 11.41 -3.14 0.37
CA PHE A 328 10.40 -4.02 -0.23
C PHE A 328 10.21 -3.73 -1.73
N PRO A 329 10.05 -4.77 -2.57
CA PRO A 329 9.61 -4.58 -3.95
C PRO A 329 8.23 -3.89 -4.03
N ASP A 330 8.01 -3.16 -5.11
CA ASP A 330 6.78 -2.40 -5.37
C ASP A 330 5.52 -3.26 -5.27
N ASP A 331 5.56 -4.51 -5.74
CA ASP A 331 4.43 -5.44 -5.66
C ASP A 331 4.04 -5.76 -4.21
N ILE A 332 5.03 -5.90 -3.33
CA ILE A 332 4.81 -6.22 -1.92
C ILE A 332 4.29 -4.98 -1.18
N CYS A 333 4.85 -3.81 -1.50
CA CYS A 333 4.31 -2.53 -1.04
C CYS A 333 2.85 -2.34 -1.46
N ARG A 334 2.53 -2.60 -2.72
CA ARG A 334 1.21 -2.38 -3.32
C ARG A 334 0.15 -3.38 -2.89
N TYR A 335 0.47 -4.68 -2.89
CA TYR A 335 -0.52 -5.74 -2.69
C TYR A 335 -0.51 -6.33 -1.27
N LYS A 336 0.49 -6.00 -0.44
CA LYS A 336 0.53 -6.45 0.97
C LYS A 336 0.54 -5.29 1.96
N ILE A 337 1.55 -4.42 1.92
CA ILE A 337 1.76 -3.40 2.96
C ILE A 337 0.63 -2.36 2.90
N LEU A 338 0.38 -1.79 1.73
CA LEU A 338 -0.59 -0.72 1.54
C LEU A 338 -2.03 -1.15 1.92
N PRO A 339 -2.54 -2.35 1.55
CA PRO A 339 -3.83 -2.82 2.03
C PRO A 339 -3.93 -2.89 3.56
N HIS A 340 -2.90 -3.35 4.27
CA HIS A 340 -2.91 -3.39 5.74
C HIS A 340 -2.97 -1.97 6.34
N LEU A 341 -2.21 -1.03 5.77
CA LEU A 341 -2.20 0.36 6.21
C LEU A 341 -3.54 1.06 5.95
N VAL A 342 -4.10 0.86 4.76
CA VAL A 342 -5.39 1.43 4.37
C VAL A 342 -6.52 0.83 5.18
N ASN A 343 -6.51 -0.46 5.47
CA ASN A 343 -7.47 -1.08 6.37
C ASN A 343 -7.34 -0.50 7.77
N SER A 344 -6.12 -0.28 8.25
CA SER A 344 -5.89 0.35 9.55
C SER A 344 -6.39 1.81 9.59
N LEU A 345 -6.28 2.53 8.47
CA LEU A 345 -6.80 3.88 8.27
C LEU A 345 -8.34 3.90 8.23
N LYS A 346 -8.95 2.93 7.54
CA LYS A 346 -10.40 2.78 7.42
C LYS A 346 -10.99 2.42 8.78
N PHE A 347 -10.56 1.33 9.40
CA PHE A 347 -11.18 0.81 10.62
C PHE A 347 -10.70 1.49 11.91
N GLY A 348 -9.84 2.51 11.80
CA GLY A 348 -9.40 3.33 12.93
C GLY A 348 -8.45 2.63 13.91
N SER A 349 -7.99 1.41 13.60
CA SER A 349 -7.15 0.60 14.48
C SER A 349 -5.73 1.16 14.68
N ALA A 350 -5.27 1.99 13.73
CA ALA A 350 -3.95 2.64 13.79
C ALA A 350 -3.99 4.15 13.48
N GLY A 351 -5.19 4.75 13.51
CA GLY A 351 -5.39 6.19 13.46
C GLY A 351 -4.71 6.92 12.30
N VAL A 352 -4.30 8.16 12.57
CA VAL A 352 -3.63 9.05 11.63
C VAL A 352 -2.14 8.71 11.46
N GLU A 353 -1.56 7.83 12.29
CA GLU A 353 -0.15 7.42 12.17
C GLU A 353 0.11 6.64 10.88
N ALA A 354 -0.87 5.87 10.40
CA ALA A 354 -0.80 5.18 9.12
C ALA A 354 -0.86 6.13 7.91
N LEU A 355 -1.26 7.40 8.10
CA LEU A 355 -1.41 8.37 7.01
C LEU A 355 -0.09 8.58 6.25
N VAL A 356 1.00 8.84 6.95
CA VAL A 356 2.29 9.16 6.32
C VAL A 356 2.81 7.97 5.49
N PRO A 357 2.89 6.73 6.02
CA PRO A 357 3.25 5.57 5.22
C PRO A 357 2.32 5.33 4.01
N VAL A 358 1.00 5.53 4.16
CA VAL A 358 0.06 5.40 3.04
C VAL A 358 0.38 6.40 1.93
N LEU A 359 0.63 7.67 2.30
CA LEU A 359 0.95 8.72 1.33
C LEU A 359 2.29 8.49 0.63
N GLU A 360 3.27 7.93 1.35
CA GLU A 360 4.57 7.56 0.76
C GLU A 360 4.45 6.42 -0.24
N LEU A 361 3.54 5.46 -0.02
CA LEU A 361 3.28 4.37 -0.96
C LEU A 361 2.24 4.72 -2.03
N ALA A 362 1.55 5.86 -1.92
CA ALA A 362 0.49 6.26 -2.85
C ALA A 362 0.98 6.60 -4.27
N HIS A 363 2.29 6.63 -4.52
CA HIS A 363 2.86 6.76 -5.86
C HIS A 363 2.80 5.44 -6.65
N LEU A 364 2.68 4.29 -5.96
CA LEU A 364 2.51 2.97 -6.57
C LEU A 364 1.11 2.73 -7.12
N LEU A 365 0.17 3.64 -6.83
CA LEU A 365 -1.22 3.57 -7.23
C LEU A 365 -1.50 4.44 -8.45
N SER A 366 -2.35 3.94 -9.35
CA SER A 366 -2.97 4.79 -10.36
C SER A 366 -3.96 5.77 -9.71
N PRO A 367 -4.38 6.85 -10.39
CA PRO A 367 -5.41 7.76 -9.86
C PRO A 367 -6.72 7.02 -9.51
N ALA A 368 -7.15 6.08 -10.36
CA ALA A 368 -8.34 5.27 -10.11
C ALA A 368 -8.18 4.36 -8.88
N ASP A 369 -7.01 3.73 -8.71
CA ASP A 369 -6.72 2.93 -7.52
C ASP A 369 -6.71 3.80 -6.25
N PHE A 370 -6.16 5.01 -6.32
CA PHE A 370 -6.14 5.94 -5.19
C PHE A 370 -7.55 6.30 -4.72
N ASP A 371 -8.46 6.58 -5.65
CA ASP A 371 -9.86 6.93 -5.37
C ASP A 371 -10.63 5.78 -4.72
N VAL A 372 -10.35 4.53 -5.08
CA VAL A 372 -11.02 3.36 -4.51
C VAL A 372 -10.38 2.94 -3.17
N VAL A 373 -9.05 2.98 -3.10
CA VAL A 373 -8.31 2.38 -1.99
C VAL A 373 -8.11 3.39 -0.86
N VAL A 374 -7.55 4.56 -1.16
CA VAL A 374 -7.04 5.51 -0.16
C VAL A 374 -8.07 6.59 0.19
N LEU A 375 -8.71 7.18 -0.82
CA LEU A 375 -9.62 8.32 -0.64
C LEU A 375 -10.75 8.08 0.38
N PRO A 376 -11.42 6.91 0.45
CA PRO A 376 -12.47 6.68 1.44
C PRO A 376 -11.95 6.70 2.88
N GLY A 377 -10.69 6.31 3.09
CA GLY A 377 -10.01 6.43 4.38
C GLY A 377 -9.75 7.90 4.74
N LEU A 378 -9.23 8.69 3.79
CA LEU A 378 -8.98 10.12 4.00
C LEU A 378 -10.25 10.90 4.35
N VAL A 379 -11.34 10.68 3.60
CA VAL A 379 -12.63 11.31 3.87
C VAL A 379 -13.12 11.02 5.29
N ARG A 380 -12.98 9.76 5.74
CA ARG A 380 -13.36 9.35 7.09
C ARG A 380 -12.53 10.05 8.16
N LEU A 381 -11.23 10.21 7.93
CA LEU A 381 -10.35 10.94 8.86
C LEU A 381 -10.71 12.42 8.94
N PHE A 382 -11.07 13.07 7.82
CA PHE A 382 -11.55 14.46 7.85
C PHE A 382 -12.86 14.59 8.63
N ALA A 383 -13.76 13.61 8.53
CA ALA A 383 -15.00 13.57 9.30
C ALA A 383 -14.80 13.22 10.79
N ALA A 384 -13.62 12.74 11.20
CA ALA A 384 -13.36 12.35 12.58
C ALA A 384 -13.39 13.57 13.52
N PRO A 385 -13.97 13.43 14.73
CA PRO A 385 -14.05 14.53 15.70
C PRO A 385 -12.71 14.82 16.39
N ASP A 386 -11.73 13.91 16.28
CA ASP A 386 -10.44 14.02 16.97
C ASP A 386 -9.59 15.18 16.44
N ARG A 387 -9.21 16.09 17.36
CA ARG A 387 -8.46 17.31 17.03
C ARG A 387 -7.03 17.02 16.59
N ALA A 388 -6.36 16.04 17.21
CA ALA A 388 -4.97 15.70 16.88
C ALA A 388 -4.87 15.11 15.46
N THR A 389 -5.81 14.23 15.11
CA THR A 389 -6.01 13.69 13.76
C THR A 389 -6.23 14.81 12.75
N ARG A 390 -7.12 15.76 13.05
CA ARG A 390 -7.37 16.92 12.18
C ARG A 390 -6.11 17.74 11.94
N VAL A 391 -5.38 18.12 12.98
CA VAL A 391 -4.13 18.90 12.84
C VAL A 391 -3.13 18.17 11.95
N ARG A 392 -2.91 16.86 12.20
CA ARG A 392 -1.97 16.07 11.41
C ARG A 392 -2.40 15.92 9.94
N LEU A 393 -3.70 15.73 9.67
CA LEU A 393 -4.22 15.70 8.29
C LEU A 393 -3.95 17.00 7.55
N LEU A 394 -4.20 18.14 8.22
CA LEU A 394 -4.03 19.46 7.65
C LEU A 394 -2.55 19.77 7.38
N ASP A 395 -1.64 19.35 8.27
CA ASP A 395 -0.20 19.49 8.07
C ASP A 395 0.32 18.61 6.92
N GLN A 396 -0.28 17.43 6.68
CA GLN A 396 0.10 16.54 5.57
C GLN A 396 -0.64 16.85 4.25
N LEU A 397 -1.63 17.75 4.26
CA LEU A 397 -2.45 18.12 3.09
C LEU A 397 -1.63 18.43 1.83
N PRO A 398 -0.49 19.16 1.88
CA PRO A 398 0.30 19.47 0.68
C PRO A 398 0.77 18.23 -0.10
N ARG A 399 0.93 17.08 0.56
CA ARG A 399 1.42 15.84 -0.07
C ARG A 399 0.38 15.14 -0.94
N PHE A 400 -0.91 15.45 -0.77
CA PHE A 400 -1.99 14.72 -1.45
C PHE A 400 -3.13 15.57 -1.99
N VAL A 401 -3.15 16.89 -1.72
CA VAL A 401 -4.24 17.77 -2.15
C VAL A 401 -4.50 17.75 -3.65
N GLU A 402 -3.45 17.61 -4.46
CA GLU A 402 -3.56 17.55 -5.93
C GLU A 402 -4.25 16.26 -6.43
N LYS A 403 -4.25 15.20 -5.61
CA LYS A 403 -4.90 13.92 -5.91
C LYS A 403 -6.39 13.91 -5.53
N LEU A 404 -6.90 14.96 -4.87
CA LEU A 404 -8.28 14.98 -4.38
C LEU A 404 -9.26 15.42 -5.48
N PRO A 405 -10.32 14.64 -5.76
CA PRO A 405 -11.37 15.07 -6.67
C PRO A 405 -12.11 16.30 -6.13
N ARG A 406 -12.29 17.33 -6.97
CA ARG A 406 -12.93 18.61 -6.58
C ARG A 406 -14.32 18.43 -5.97
N ALA A 407 -15.12 17.52 -6.52
CA ALA A 407 -16.47 17.21 -6.00
C ALA A 407 -16.43 16.66 -4.57
N VAL A 408 -15.42 15.84 -4.25
CA VAL A 408 -15.22 15.30 -2.90
C VAL A 408 -14.69 16.38 -1.96
N VAL A 409 -13.81 17.26 -2.46
CA VAL A 409 -13.35 18.42 -1.69
C VAL A 409 -14.52 19.30 -1.27
N GLU A 410 -15.42 19.64 -2.20
CA GLU A 410 -16.58 20.48 -1.95
C GLU A 410 -17.57 19.84 -0.97
N SER A 411 -17.94 18.58 -1.20
CA SER A 411 -19.05 17.93 -0.49
C SER A 411 -18.65 17.27 0.84
N GLN A 412 -17.41 16.77 0.96
CA GLN A 412 -17.02 15.87 2.05
C GLN A 412 -15.79 16.33 2.84
N ILE A 413 -14.88 17.12 2.25
CA ILE A 413 -13.64 17.55 2.93
C ILE A 413 -13.77 18.98 3.47
N PHE A 414 -14.26 19.92 2.65
CA PHE A 414 -14.35 21.32 3.08
C PHE A 414 -15.29 21.52 4.28
N PRO A 415 -16.48 20.89 4.38
CA PRO A 415 -17.34 21.12 5.54
C PRO A 415 -16.69 20.75 6.88
N PRO A 416 -16.08 19.56 7.07
CA PRO A 416 -15.32 19.27 8.29
C PRO A 416 -14.13 20.19 8.54
N VAL A 417 -13.41 20.60 7.49
CA VAL A 417 -12.29 21.53 7.61
C VAL A 417 -12.77 22.92 8.05
N SER A 418 -13.91 23.39 7.54
CA SER A 418 -14.47 24.70 7.87
C SER A 418 -14.88 24.82 9.35
N ALA A 419 -15.28 23.72 9.99
CA ALA A 419 -15.53 23.68 11.43
C ALA A 419 -14.28 24.02 12.24
N GLY A 420 -13.09 23.75 11.69
CA GLY A 420 -11.81 24.08 12.32
C GLY A 420 -11.58 25.59 12.52
N PHE A 421 -12.23 26.46 11.75
CA PHE A 421 -12.13 27.91 11.93
C PHE A 421 -12.79 28.42 13.22
N SER A 422 -13.62 27.63 13.88
CA SER A 422 -14.31 28.01 15.11
C SER A 422 -14.05 27.02 16.26
N ASP A 423 -12.99 26.20 16.13
CA ASP A 423 -12.61 25.24 17.18
C ASP A 423 -12.10 25.96 18.43
N ALA A 424 -12.43 25.42 19.60
CA ALA A 424 -11.96 25.94 20.88
C ALA A 424 -10.43 25.89 21.01
N ASN A 425 -9.76 24.90 20.38
CA ASN A 425 -8.31 24.77 20.47
C ASN A 425 -7.59 25.67 19.43
N PRO A 426 -6.74 26.62 19.86
CA PRO A 426 -5.99 27.50 18.96
C PRO A 426 -5.16 26.76 17.91
N LEU A 427 -4.56 25.61 18.24
CA LEU A 427 -3.74 24.82 17.31
C LEU A 427 -4.56 24.32 16.12
N VAL A 428 -5.82 23.95 16.35
CA VAL A 428 -6.73 23.50 15.28
C VAL A 428 -7.05 24.67 14.35
N ARG A 429 -7.37 25.84 14.91
CA ARG A 429 -7.66 27.05 14.13
C ARG A 429 -6.46 27.47 13.29
N GLU A 430 -5.27 27.45 13.88
CA GLU A 430 -4.03 27.77 13.18
C GLU A 430 -3.75 26.80 12.01
N ALA A 431 -3.78 25.49 12.27
CA ALA A 431 -3.58 24.48 11.24
C ALA A 431 -4.60 24.62 10.11
N THR A 432 -5.86 24.93 10.44
CA THR A 432 -6.94 25.16 9.46
C THR A 432 -6.61 26.34 8.55
N ILE A 433 -6.16 27.48 9.10
CA ILE A 433 -5.77 28.65 8.30
C ILE A 433 -4.62 28.32 7.35
N ARG A 434 -3.57 27.64 7.84
CA ARG A 434 -2.40 27.30 7.02
C ARG A 434 -2.78 26.37 5.85
N ALA A 435 -3.62 25.38 6.12
CA ALA A 435 -4.08 24.43 5.10
C ALA A 435 -4.86 25.08 3.95
N MET A 436 -5.52 26.22 4.17
CA MET A 436 -6.31 26.90 3.13
C MET A 436 -5.49 27.37 1.94
N VAL A 437 -4.22 27.69 2.14
CA VAL A 437 -3.31 28.06 1.04
C VAL A 437 -3.19 26.91 0.04
N HIS A 438 -3.18 25.67 0.54
CA HIS A 438 -3.08 24.46 -0.27
C HIS A 438 -4.43 23.99 -0.81
N LEU A 439 -5.52 24.18 -0.06
CA LEU A 439 -6.86 23.74 -0.47
C LEU A 439 -7.52 24.70 -1.47
N ALA A 440 -7.25 26.00 -1.38
CA ALA A 440 -7.88 27.01 -2.24
C ALA A 440 -7.88 26.73 -3.75
N PRO A 441 -6.83 26.15 -4.38
CA PRO A 441 -6.84 25.82 -5.80
C PRO A 441 -7.89 24.78 -6.21
N THR A 442 -8.35 23.93 -5.27
CA THR A 442 -9.31 22.86 -5.54
C THR A 442 -10.75 23.25 -5.17
N LEU A 443 -10.94 24.40 -4.50
CA LEU A 443 -12.25 24.89 -4.09
C LEU A 443 -13.05 25.51 -5.25
N PRO A 444 -14.37 25.31 -5.30
CA PRO A 444 -15.23 25.99 -6.25
C PRO A 444 -15.31 27.51 -5.94
N PRO A 445 -15.53 28.37 -6.95
CA PRO A 445 -15.53 29.83 -6.78
C PRO A 445 -16.47 30.33 -5.69
N LYS A 446 -17.65 29.71 -5.53
CA LYS A 446 -18.62 30.07 -4.49
C LYS A 446 -18.05 29.89 -3.07
N ILE A 447 -17.41 28.76 -2.80
CA ILE A 447 -16.81 28.50 -1.49
C ILE A 447 -15.62 29.43 -1.26
N LEU A 448 -14.77 29.61 -2.28
CA LEU A 448 -13.56 30.42 -2.21
C LEU A 448 -13.87 31.90 -1.97
N ASN A 449 -14.81 32.48 -2.71
CA ASN A 449 -15.08 33.92 -2.73
C ASN A 449 -16.11 34.38 -1.68
N ASP A 450 -16.81 33.45 -1.04
CA ASP A 450 -17.86 33.77 -0.07
C ASP A 450 -17.59 33.15 1.31
N ALA A 451 -17.71 31.83 1.42
CA ALA A 451 -17.60 31.13 2.70
C ALA A 451 -16.21 31.27 3.34
N LEU A 452 -15.15 30.93 2.59
CA LEU A 452 -13.78 30.95 3.11
C LEU A 452 -13.36 32.34 3.60
N ILE A 453 -13.74 33.38 2.85
CA ILE A 453 -13.36 34.76 3.18
C ILE A 453 -14.08 35.24 4.44
N ARG A 454 -15.37 34.90 4.60
CA ARG A 454 -16.07 35.18 5.86
C ARG A 454 -15.40 34.52 7.06
N HIS A 455 -14.98 33.25 6.94
CA HIS A 455 -14.29 32.56 8.03
C HIS A 455 -12.95 33.23 8.40
N LEU A 456 -12.11 33.52 7.39
CA LEU A 456 -10.81 34.16 7.61
C LEU A 456 -10.95 35.57 8.21
N ILE A 457 -11.88 36.38 7.72
CA ILE A 457 -12.14 37.72 8.26
C ILE A 457 -12.67 37.64 9.70
N ASN A 458 -13.56 36.67 10.00
CA ASN A 458 -14.08 36.50 11.34
C ASN A 458 -12.97 36.15 12.34
N LEU A 459 -12.04 35.26 11.97
CA LEU A 459 -10.86 34.96 12.77
C LEU A 459 -9.94 36.16 12.93
N GLN A 460 -9.62 36.85 11.83
CA GLN A 460 -8.81 38.07 11.87
C GLN A 460 -9.39 39.12 12.82
N CYS A 461 -10.71 39.20 12.97
CA CYS A 461 -11.36 40.24 13.77
C CYS A 461 -11.62 39.84 15.23
N LYS A 462 -11.92 38.56 15.49
CA LYS A 462 -12.48 38.13 16.77
C LYS A 462 -11.63 37.13 17.54
N ASP A 463 -10.58 36.58 16.94
CA ASP A 463 -9.74 35.58 17.62
C ASP A 463 -8.96 36.22 18.78
N ASP A 464 -8.92 35.52 19.91
CA ASP A 464 -8.21 35.93 21.11
C ASP A 464 -6.69 35.92 20.90
N GLN A 465 -6.18 35.02 20.06
CA GLN A 465 -4.76 34.83 19.82
C GLN A 465 -4.26 35.75 18.69
N GLY A 466 -3.37 36.69 19.03
CA GLY A 466 -2.76 37.60 18.05
C GLY A 466 -2.04 36.87 16.91
N GLY A 467 -1.40 35.73 17.19
CA GLY A 467 -0.78 34.90 16.16
C GLY A 467 -1.77 34.35 15.13
N ILE A 468 -2.97 33.96 15.55
CA ILE A 468 -4.03 33.48 14.65
C ILE A 468 -4.56 34.62 13.78
N ARG A 469 -4.79 35.82 14.36
CA ARG A 469 -5.18 37.01 13.59
C ARG A 469 -4.13 37.39 12.54
N THR A 470 -2.85 37.27 12.90
CA THR A 470 -1.71 37.45 11.99
C THR A 470 -1.76 36.45 10.84
N ASN A 471 -1.90 35.16 11.13
CA ASN A 471 -1.96 34.11 10.13
C ASN A 471 -3.18 34.24 9.21
N ALA A 472 -4.34 34.64 9.73
CA ALA A 472 -5.53 34.91 8.93
C ALA A 472 -5.30 36.06 7.93
N THR A 473 -4.62 37.13 8.37
CA THR A 473 -4.23 38.27 7.52
C THR A 473 -3.32 37.83 6.37
N ILE A 474 -2.27 37.05 6.69
CA ILE A 474 -1.33 36.51 5.68
C ILE A 474 -2.06 35.58 4.71
N CYS A 475 -2.95 34.72 5.21
CA CYS A 475 -3.70 33.77 4.39
C CYS A 475 -4.62 34.51 3.40
N LEU A 476 -5.37 35.52 3.85
CA LEU A 476 -6.19 36.37 2.96
C LEU A 476 -5.36 36.97 1.82
N ALA A 477 -4.16 37.47 2.12
CA ALA A 477 -3.27 38.05 1.12
C ALA A 477 -2.74 37.00 0.12
N LYS A 478 -2.32 35.82 0.61
CA LYS A 478 -1.85 34.71 -0.25
C LYS A 478 -2.95 34.21 -1.20
N LEU A 479 -4.21 34.28 -0.78
CA LEU A 479 -5.36 33.87 -1.58
C LEU A 479 -5.86 34.96 -2.54
N ALA A 480 -5.37 36.20 -2.43
CA ALA A 480 -5.87 37.35 -3.19
C ALA A 480 -5.88 37.11 -4.71
N CYS A 481 -4.85 36.45 -5.26
CA CYS A 481 -4.74 36.17 -6.70
C CYS A 481 -5.84 35.23 -7.24
N ARG A 482 -6.53 34.49 -6.36
CA ARG A 482 -7.64 33.58 -6.72
C ARG A 482 -9.02 34.19 -6.46
N MET A 483 -9.08 35.30 -5.73
CA MET A 483 -10.34 35.99 -5.44
C MET A 483 -10.86 36.74 -6.66
N GLU A 484 -12.18 36.94 -6.74
CA GLU A 484 -12.79 37.80 -7.75
C GLU A 484 -12.48 39.29 -7.51
N PRO A 485 -12.46 40.14 -8.56
CA PRO A 485 -12.14 41.56 -8.42
C PRO A 485 -12.97 42.31 -7.37
N GLY A 486 -14.29 42.04 -7.30
CA GLY A 486 -15.18 42.66 -6.31
C GLY A 486 -14.81 42.30 -4.87
N VAL A 487 -14.39 41.05 -4.67
CA VAL A 487 -13.93 40.53 -3.37
C VAL A 487 -12.57 41.14 -2.97
N ARG A 488 -11.64 41.25 -3.93
CA ARG A 488 -10.32 41.89 -3.70
C ARG A 488 -10.47 43.33 -3.25
N ARG A 489 -11.32 44.09 -3.94
CA ARG A 489 -11.46 45.55 -3.76
C ARG A 489 -12.38 45.96 -2.63
N GLY A 490 -13.28 45.07 -2.20
CA GLY A 490 -14.16 45.27 -1.06
C GLY A 490 -13.66 44.52 0.19
N PRO A 491 -14.15 43.29 0.44
CA PRO A 491 -13.83 42.50 1.62
C PRO A 491 -12.35 42.40 1.97
N LEU A 492 -11.49 42.01 1.02
CA LEU A 492 -10.04 41.83 1.26
C LEU A 492 -9.37 43.14 1.64
N LEU A 493 -9.54 44.19 0.82
CA LEU A 493 -8.95 45.51 1.10
C LEU A 493 -9.36 46.02 2.48
N ASN A 494 -10.66 45.97 2.81
CA ASN A 494 -11.16 46.43 4.10
C ASN A 494 -10.60 45.61 5.28
N ALA A 495 -10.43 44.29 5.10
CA ALA A 495 -9.82 43.42 6.09
C ALA A 495 -8.34 43.78 6.35
N LEU A 496 -7.55 44.00 5.29
CA LEU A 496 -6.14 44.38 5.41
C LEU A 496 -5.96 45.76 6.04
N LEU A 497 -6.78 46.75 5.65
CA LEU A 497 -6.76 48.09 6.26
C LEU A 497 -7.08 48.03 7.75
N ARG A 498 -8.08 47.23 8.16
CA ARG A 498 -8.42 47.06 9.58
C ARG A 498 -7.26 46.46 10.40
N ALA A 499 -6.59 45.45 9.85
CA ALA A 499 -5.51 44.75 10.55
C ALA A 499 -4.27 45.63 10.84
N THR A 500 -4.10 46.76 10.12
CA THR A 500 -3.06 47.75 10.45
C THR A 500 -3.24 48.40 11.83
N ARG A 501 -4.40 48.25 12.46
CA ARG A 501 -4.73 48.81 13.79
C ARG A 501 -4.83 47.73 14.86
N ASP A 502 -4.37 46.51 14.59
CA ASP A 502 -4.42 45.41 15.55
C ASP A 502 -3.55 45.71 16.78
N PRO A 503 -4.00 45.42 18.02
CA PRO A 503 -3.17 45.61 19.20
C PRO A 503 -1.88 44.78 19.15
N PHE A 504 -1.86 43.65 18.44
CA PHE A 504 -0.71 42.78 18.32
C PHE A 504 0.20 43.22 17.16
N ALA A 505 1.43 43.60 17.49
CA ALA A 505 2.40 44.14 16.53
C ALA A 505 2.66 43.24 15.30
N PRO A 506 2.83 41.90 15.42
CA PRO A 506 2.99 41.03 14.26
C PRO A 506 1.79 41.07 13.29
N SER A 507 0.57 41.26 13.79
CA SER A 507 -0.64 41.38 12.96
C SER A 507 -0.60 42.66 12.13
N ARG A 508 -0.19 43.78 12.74
CA ARG A 508 0.03 45.05 12.02
C ARG A 508 1.13 44.94 10.96
N GLN A 509 2.26 44.33 11.30
CA GLN A 509 3.36 44.08 10.36
C GLN A 509 2.90 43.23 9.17
N ALA A 510 2.14 42.17 9.43
CA ALA A 510 1.56 41.32 8.40
C ALA A 510 0.57 42.09 7.51
N ALA A 511 -0.22 43.01 8.07
CA ALA A 511 -1.14 43.84 7.32
C ALA A 511 -0.41 44.78 6.35
N VAL A 512 0.63 45.48 6.80
CA VAL A 512 1.45 46.37 5.95
C VAL A 512 2.08 45.60 4.79
N THR A 513 2.67 44.44 5.10
CA THR A 513 3.31 43.56 4.11
C THR A 513 2.26 43.03 3.11
N SER A 514 1.09 42.64 3.60
CA SER A 514 -0.02 42.16 2.77
C SER A 514 -0.59 43.22 1.84
N LEU A 515 -0.71 44.48 2.31
CA LEU A 515 -1.11 45.62 1.48
C LEU A 515 -0.10 45.87 0.37
N ALA A 516 1.20 45.77 0.67
CA ALA A 516 2.26 45.90 -0.32
C ALA A 516 2.19 44.79 -1.38
N ALA A 517 1.98 43.54 -0.96
CA ALA A 517 1.87 42.39 -1.86
C ALA A 517 0.61 42.46 -2.74
N CYS A 518 -0.51 42.94 -2.18
CA CYS A 518 -1.79 43.03 -2.89
C CYS A 518 -1.98 44.31 -3.69
N GLN A 519 -1.03 45.25 -3.65
CA GLN A 519 -1.20 46.58 -4.24
C GLN A 519 -1.59 46.56 -5.73
N ALA A 520 -1.16 45.55 -6.47
CA ALA A 520 -1.47 45.39 -7.89
C ALA A 520 -2.97 45.18 -8.16
N PHE A 521 -3.72 44.67 -7.19
CA PHE A 521 -5.16 44.42 -7.32
C PHE A 521 -6.04 45.65 -7.05
N PHE A 522 -5.46 46.71 -6.49
CA PHE A 522 -6.17 47.94 -6.14
C PHE A 522 -6.00 49.00 -7.23
N SER A 523 -7.07 49.76 -7.50
CA SER A 523 -7.00 50.91 -8.39
C SER A 523 -6.18 52.05 -7.80
N THR A 524 -5.71 52.93 -8.67
CA THR A 524 -5.12 54.23 -8.33
C THR A 524 -5.97 55.01 -7.30
N GLN A 525 -7.30 55.01 -7.46
CA GLN A 525 -8.21 55.69 -6.53
C GLN A 525 -8.26 55.05 -5.15
N GLU A 526 -8.22 53.71 -5.06
CA GLU A 526 -8.18 53.01 -3.77
C GLU A 526 -6.82 53.14 -3.10
N LEU A 527 -5.73 53.11 -3.87
CA LEU A 527 -4.38 53.34 -3.36
C LEU A 527 -4.26 54.75 -2.76
N ALA A 528 -4.65 55.77 -3.52
CA ALA A 528 -4.57 57.17 -3.08
C ALA A 528 -5.58 57.52 -1.99
N GLY A 529 -6.81 57.00 -2.08
CA GLY A 529 -7.91 57.38 -1.17
C GLY A 529 -8.01 56.54 0.09
N LYS A 530 -7.44 55.33 0.13
CA LYS A 530 -7.58 54.41 1.27
C LYS A 530 -6.23 53.88 1.77
N VAL A 531 -5.42 53.28 0.89
CA VAL A 531 -4.21 52.56 1.32
C VAL A 531 -3.12 53.50 1.80
N ILE A 532 -2.77 54.52 1.01
CA ILE A 532 -1.73 55.50 1.38
C ILE A 532 -2.11 56.27 2.65
N PRO A 533 -3.34 56.83 2.78
CA PRO A 533 -3.77 57.48 4.02
C PRO A 533 -3.70 56.55 5.23
N CYS A 534 -4.01 55.26 5.05
CA CYS A 534 -3.88 54.30 6.14
C CYS A 534 -2.41 54.08 6.53
N LEU A 535 -1.52 53.87 5.56
CA LEU A 535 -0.10 53.63 5.80
C LEU A 535 0.62 54.86 6.37
N SER A 536 0.17 56.09 6.08
CA SER A 536 0.75 57.29 6.69
C SER A 536 0.55 57.32 8.21
N PHE A 537 -0.56 56.78 8.73
CA PHE A 537 -0.74 56.61 10.17
C PHE A 537 0.17 55.51 10.73
N VAL A 538 0.45 54.44 9.95
CA VAL A 538 1.34 53.35 10.36
C VAL A 538 2.83 53.77 10.33
N ALA A 539 3.18 54.81 9.58
CA ALA A 539 4.54 55.34 9.54
C ALA A 539 5.05 55.85 10.92
N VAL A 540 4.14 56.08 11.86
CA VAL A 540 4.43 56.49 13.25
C VAL A 540 4.09 55.40 14.27
N ASP A 541 4.02 54.12 13.84
CA ASP A 541 3.80 52.97 14.73
C ASP A 541 4.82 52.92 15.88
N ALA A 542 4.46 52.35 17.02
CA ALA A 542 5.36 52.19 18.16
C ALA A 542 6.58 51.31 17.82
N GLU A 543 6.39 50.30 16.98
CA GLU A 543 7.44 49.35 16.59
C GLU A 543 8.28 49.88 15.43
N LYS A 544 9.60 49.86 15.59
CA LYS A 544 10.55 50.38 14.59
C LYS A 544 10.41 49.68 13.24
N ASP A 545 10.38 48.36 13.23
CA ASP A 545 10.34 47.56 12.00
C ASP A 545 9.06 47.82 11.18
N ILE A 546 7.94 48.07 11.87
CA ILE A 546 6.66 48.42 11.24
C ILE A 546 6.75 49.77 10.56
N ARG A 547 7.32 50.79 11.23
CA ARG A 547 7.53 52.11 10.64
C ARG A 547 8.39 52.05 9.39
N GLU A 548 9.51 51.35 9.46
CA GLU A 548 10.44 51.20 8.33
C GLU A 548 9.78 50.51 7.14
N THR A 549 9.04 49.43 7.41
CA THR A 549 8.28 48.71 6.38
C THR A 549 7.21 49.62 5.76
N ALA A 550 6.42 50.32 6.57
CA ALA A 550 5.36 51.21 6.10
C ALA A 550 5.91 52.34 5.22
N LEU A 551 7.01 53.00 5.64
CA LEU A 551 7.67 54.04 4.85
C LEU A 551 8.21 53.51 3.52
N LYS A 552 8.78 52.30 3.50
CA LYS A 552 9.22 51.64 2.27
C LYS A 552 8.06 51.38 1.32
N VAL A 553 6.94 50.86 1.83
CA VAL A 553 5.73 50.58 1.04
C VAL A 553 5.11 51.88 0.50
N LEU A 554 5.04 52.93 1.33
CA LEU A 554 4.55 54.24 0.93
C LEU A 554 5.33 54.82 -0.25
N ARG A 555 6.68 54.81 -0.17
CA ARG A 555 7.54 55.28 -1.28
C ARG A 555 7.23 54.53 -2.58
N GLY A 556 7.20 53.20 -2.52
CA GLY A 556 6.90 52.38 -3.70
C GLY A 556 5.50 52.63 -4.29
N MET A 557 4.49 52.89 -3.45
CA MET A 557 3.14 53.22 -3.91
C MET A 557 3.06 54.63 -4.52
N LEU A 558 3.78 55.61 -3.95
CA LEU A 558 3.87 56.97 -4.51
C LEU A 558 4.56 56.96 -5.88
N ASP A 559 5.69 56.27 -6.01
CA ASP A 559 6.39 56.09 -7.29
C ASP A 559 5.46 55.51 -8.36
N ARG A 560 4.60 54.56 -7.98
CA ARG A 560 3.61 53.97 -8.89
C ARG A 560 2.55 54.99 -9.33
N LEU A 561 2.03 55.80 -8.41
CA LEU A 561 1.06 56.85 -8.74
C LEU A 561 1.65 57.91 -9.67
N GLU A 562 2.92 58.25 -9.48
CA GLU A 562 3.66 59.17 -10.35
C GLU A 562 3.82 58.61 -11.77
N ARG A 563 4.16 57.32 -11.91
CA ARG A 563 4.29 56.65 -13.22
C ARG A 563 2.99 56.57 -14.00
N VAL A 564 1.84 56.46 -13.32
CA VAL A 564 0.52 56.45 -13.98
C VAL A 564 0.19 57.80 -14.65
N ARG A 565 0.88 58.90 -14.28
CA ARG A 565 0.72 60.20 -14.94
C ARG A 565 1.43 60.31 -16.30
N LEU A 566 2.24 59.33 -16.71
CA LEU A 566 2.89 59.31 -18.03
C LEU A 566 2.15 58.32 -18.95
N PRO A 567 1.43 58.79 -20.00
CA PRO A 567 0.84 57.88 -20.97
C PRO A 567 1.95 57.30 -21.85
N THR A 568 2.44 56.11 -21.53
CA THR A 568 3.23 55.31 -22.49
C THR A 568 3.07 53.81 -22.26
N ALA A 569 2.52 53.17 -23.29
CA ALA A 569 2.63 51.78 -23.75
C ALA A 569 2.66 50.62 -22.72
N LEU A 570 1.67 49.73 -22.91
CA LEU A 570 1.50 48.39 -22.34
C LEU A 570 2.82 47.60 -22.16
N GLN A 571 3.09 47.15 -20.93
CA GLN A 571 3.99 46.02 -20.66
C GLN A 571 3.27 44.93 -19.85
N PRO A 572 3.59 43.64 -20.06
CA PRO A 572 2.88 42.51 -19.48
C PRO A 572 3.22 42.30 -17.99
N PRO A 573 2.39 41.57 -17.23
CA PRO A 573 2.54 41.45 -15.78
C PRO A 573 3.75 40.59 -15.37
N VAL A 574 4.54 41.10 -14.42
CA VAL A 574 5.69 40.41 -13.80
C VAL A 574 5.19 39.46 -12.69
N SER A 575 5.74 38.24 -12.68
CA SER A 575 5.43 37.15 -11.75
C SER A 575 5.83 37.44 -10.29
N VAL A 576 4.90 37.14 -9.36
CA VAL A 576 4.94 37.45 -7.91
C VAL A 576 5.85 36.49 -7.10
N GLN A 577 7.01 36.10 -7.62
CA GLN A 577 7.87 35.09 -6.96
C GLN A 577 9.04 35.66 -6.13
N SER A 578 9.22 36.98 -6.03
CA SER A 578 10.49 37.54 -5.51
C SER A 578 10.39 38.37 -4.22
N PHE A 579 9.30 38.32 -3.45
CA PHE A 579 9.14 39.23 -2.29
C PHE A 579 8.65 38.63 -0.97
N LEU A 580 8.72 37.31 -0.79
CA LEU A 580 8.59 36.72 0.54
C LEU A 580 9.58 35.56 0.69
N PRO A 581 10.33 35.45 1.81
CA PRO A 581 10.94 34.19 2.21
C PRO A 581 9.88 33.12 2.50
#